data_AF-A0A7V5LHY9-F1
#
_entry.id   AF-A0A7V5LHY9-F1
#
_cell.length_a   1.000
_cell.length_b   1.000
_cell.length_c   1.000
_cell.angle_alpha   90.00
_cell.angle_beta   90.00
_cell.angle_gamma   90.00
#
_symmetry.space_group_name_H-M   'P 1'
#
loop_
_entity.id
_entity.type
_entity.pdbx_description
1 polymer ?
#
loop_
_entity_poly.entity_id
_entity_poly.type
_entity_poly.pdbx_seq_one_letter_code
_entity_poly.pdbx_strand_id
1 'polypeptide(L)'
;IVIVLSDSAEGQPKDERFVPYSKLSYKAMNAREHGAKAIIFVKVQSDSANVFYPLRMSSMTSKAGIIAIQANRTEIAKFFPKEANLYPTELEMQKTKKPKSFLIPDTKVTITVDLEKEYANVPNVWGLVPGTDPTLSNEYIVVGAHFDHLGWGTENSLFRGKIPQIHNGADDNASGVSAILFLAEYIAKNPLKRSVIFVSFNGEEEGLLGSAYFTKHSPVPIEKIVFMMNFDMVGRMKERKLNVFGTGSSTTFDKVVDSVATIDTLMLTKGTEGYGPSDHASFYAAKIPVLFLFTGAHSDYHMPTDDAEKIDCDGIVTVVNFAKKILERYGNTFEKPDYIVVPTEKKETQHNGPGYAKVWFGIVPNFEDNPKGLKITGVSPGSPAEKAGLKGDDIIIKFGGKTVKNLQDLTYILREFKPNDIVDVVVLRDGKELVFKVKLVSR
;
A
#
# COMPACT_ATOMS: atom_id res chain seq x y z
N ILE A 1 -3.57 -21.91 -23.96
CA ILE A 1 -3.76 -22.07 -22.49
C ILE A 1 -2.42 -22.53 -21.97
N VAL A 2 -1.96 -22.03 -20.82
CA VAL A 2 -0.70 -22.49 -20.21
C VAL A 2 -0.98 -23.14 -18.87
N ILE A 3 -0.26 -24.21 -18.56
CA ILE A 3 -0.28 -24.87 -17.25
C ILE A 3 1.04 -24.54 -16.58
N VAL A 4 0.98 -23.99 -15.37
CA VAL A 4 2.18 -23.55 -14.64
C VAL A 4 2.14 -24.03 -13.20
N LEU A 5 3.32 -24.24 -12.63
CA LEU A 5 3.44 -24.48 -11.19
C LEU A 5 3.03 -23.22 -10.42
N SER A 6 2.21 -23.35 -9.36
CA SER A 6 1.79 -22.23 -8.51
C SER A 6 2.95 -21.62 -7.74
N ASP A 7 3.92 -22.44 -7.35
CA ASP A 7 5.03 -22.03 -6.51
C ASP A 7 6.29 -21.71 -7.35
N SER A 8 7.41 -21.41 -6.67
CA SER A 8 8.68 -21.25 -7.37
C SER A 8 9.16 -22.60 -7.92
N ALA A 9 10.13 -22.57 -8.83
CA ALA A 9 10.77 -23.79 -9.33
C ALA A 9 11.52 -24.56 -8.21
N GLU A 10 11.63 -24.02 -7.00
CA GLU A 10 12.23 -24.67 -5.82
C GLU A 10 11.17 -25.14 -4.79
N GLY A 11 9.87 -25.01 -5.12
CA GLY A 11 8.79 -25.05 -4.13
C GLY A 11 8.74 -23.72 -3.37
N GLN A 12 9.12 -23.73 -2.09
CA GLN A 12 9.33 -22.50 -1.32
C GLN A 12 10.67 -21.88 -1.76
N PRO A 13 10.68 -20.67 -2.33
CA PRO A 13 11.89 -20.06 -2.85
C PRO A 13 12.91 -19.89 -1.71
N LYS A 14 14.03 -20.61 -1.80
CA LYS A 14 15.16 -20.46 -0.89
C LYS A 14 16.15 -19.43 -1.43
N ASP A 15 16.18 -19.31 -2.75
CA ASP A 15 16.92 -18.29 -3.47
C ASP A 15 16.04 -17.06 -3.72
N GLU A 16 16.46 -15.92 -3.15
CA GLU A 16 15.76 -14.64 -3.26
C GLU A 16 15.53 -14.21 -4.72
N ARG A 17 16.37 -14.67 -5.66
CA ARG A 17 16.24 -14.34 -7.08
C ARG A 17 14.95 -14.86 -7.70
N PHE A 18 14.38 -15.94 -7.17
CA PHE A 18 13.15 -16.55 -7.70
C PHE A 18 11.87 -16.09 -6.99
N VAL A 19 11.99 -15.42 -5.85
CA VAL A 19 10.86 -14.89 -5.07
C VAL A 19 9.94 -13.99 -5.91
N PRO A 20 10.44 -13.07 -6.76
CA PRO A 20 9.56 -12.21 -7.56
C PRO A 20 8.68 -12.99 -8.55
N TYR A 21 9.15 -14.15 -9.01
CA TYR A 21 8.50 -14.96 -10.04
C TYR A 21 7.54 -16.03 -9.48
N SER A 22 7.47 -16.18 -8.15
CA SER A 22 6.60 -17.18 -7.50
C SER A 22 5.15 -16.70 -7.36
N LYS A 23 4.89 -15.39 -7.39
CA LYS A 23 3.55 -14.82 -7.22
C LYS A 23 2.61 -15.20 -8.37
N LEU A 24 1.40 -15.63 -8.04
CA LEU A 24 0.38 -16.05 -9.01
C LEU A 24 -0.01 -14.92 -9.98
N SER A 25 -0.15 -13.70 -9.47
CA SER A 25 -0.42 -12.49 -10.24
C SER A 25 0.65 -12.23 -11.31
N TYR A 26 1.94 -12.32 -10.96
CA TYR A 26 3.04 -12.20 -11.91
C TYR A 26 2.96 -13.27 -13.01
N LYS A 27 2.72 -14.55 -12.65
CA LYS A 27 2.58 -15.65 -13.61
C LYS A 27 1.40 -15.43 -14.56
N ALA A 28 0.26 -14.97 -14.04
CA ALA A 28 -0.93 -14.66 -14.82
C ALA A 28 -0.68 -13.50 -15.80
N MET A 29 -0.07 -12.40 -15.32
CA MET A 29 0.35 -11.28 -16.16
C MET A 29 1.30 -11.76 -17.26
N ASN A 30 2.34 -12.53 -16.92
CA ASN A 30 3.30 -13.02 -17.91
C ASN A 30 2.65 -13.92 -18.97
N ALA A 31 1.74 -14.82 -18.57
CA ALA A 31 0.99 -15.66 -19.51
C ALA A 31 0.13 -14.82 -20.47
N ARG A 32 -0.55 -13.78 -19.94
CA ARG A 32 -1.35 -12.85 -20.74
C ARG A 32 -0.52 -12.12 -21.77
N GLU A 33 0.63 -11.56 -21.38
CA GLU A 33 1.50 -10.82 -22.30
C GLU A 33 2.05 -11.72 -23.42
N HIS A 34 2.20 -13.02 -23.17
CA HIS A 34 2.60 -14.01 -24.18
C HIS A 34 1.41 -14.63 -24.96
N GLY A 35 0.23 -14.02 -24.90
CA GLY A 35 -0.93 -14.39 -25.71
C GLY A 35 -1.74 -15.58 -25.19
N ALA A 36 -1.48 -16.06 -23.98
CA ALA A 36 -2.29 -17.12 -23.38
C ALA A 36 -3.73 -16.62 -23.13
N LYS A 37 -4.73 -17.45 -23.50
CA LYS A 37 -6.15 -17.17 -23.24
C LYS A 37 -6.60 -17.54 -21.82
N ALA A 38 -5.90 -18.48 -21.20
CA ALA A 38 -6.13 -18.91 -19.82
C ALA A 38 -4.83 -19.47 -19.23
N ILE A 39 -4.72 -19.41 -17.91
CA ILE A 39 -3.67 -20.00 -17.09
C ILE A 39 -4.26 -20.99 -16.09
N ILE A 40 -3.63 -22.15 -15.97
CA ILE A 40 -4.01 -23.20 -15.00
C ILE A 40 -2.84 -23.36 -14.03
N PHE A 41 -3.10 -23.12 -12.75
CA PHE A 41 -2.15 -23.29 -11.67
C PHE A 41 -2.20 -24.72 -11.13
N VAL A 42 -1.02 -25.33 -10.98
CA VAL A 42 -0.85 -26.67 -10.42
C VAL A 42 0.15 -26.59 -9.27
N LYS A 43 -0.19 -27.14 -8.10
CA LYS A 43 0.73 -27.14 -6.96
C LYS A 43 1.93 -28.05 -7.21
N VAL A 44 3.07 -27.68 -6.63
CA VAL A 44 4.26 -28.54 -6.53
C VAL A 44 3.96 -29.82 -5.74
N GLN A 45 4.77 -30.87 -5.94
CA GLN A 45 4.56 -32.14 -5.26
C GLN A 45 4.67 -31.96 -3.74
N SER A 46 3.61 -32.33 -3.02
CA SER A 46 3.52 -32.30 -1.56
C SER A 46 2.27 -33.05 -1.09
N ASP A 47 2.14 -33.26 0.21
CA ASP A 47 0.94 -33.86 0.81
C ASP A 47 -0.34 -33.03 0.57
N SER A 48 -0.18 -31.74 0.25
CA SER A 48 -1.27 -30.81 -0.07
C SER A 48 -1.35 -30.46 -1.56
N ALA A 49 -0.71 -31.23 -2.44
CA ALA A 49 -0.65 -30.94 -3.87
C ALA A 49 -2.02 -30.90 -4.57
N ASN A 50 -3.05 -31.50 -3.95
CA ASN A 50 -4.42 -31.54 -4.44
C ASN A 50 -5.39 -30.67 -3.63
N VAL A 51 -4.89 -29.90 -2.66
CA VAL A 51 -5.69 -28.95 -1.87
C VAL A 51 -5.55 -27.57 -2.52
N PHE A 52 -6.65 -26.98 -2.98
CA PHE A 52 -6.62 -25.66 -3.61
C PHE A 52 -6.35 -24.54 -2.61
N TYR A 53 -5.69 -23.47 -3.08
CA TYR A 53 -5.67 -22.21 -2.37
C TYR A 53 -7.10 -21.67 -2.26
N PRO A 54 -7.51 -21.14 -1.09
CA PRO A 54 -8.80 -20.49 -0.96
C PRO A 54 -8.89 -19.29 -1.90
N LEU A 55 -10.07 -19.06 -2.47
CA LEU A 55 -10.33 -17.86 -3.26
C LEU A 55 -10.41 -16.68 -2.29
N ARG A 56 -9.50 -15.71 -2.43
CA ARG A 56 -9.43 -14.54 -1.56
C ARG A 56 -9.30 -13.28 -2.41
N MET A 57 -9.85 -12.18 -1.92
CA MET A 57 -9.58 -10.87 -2.47
C MET A 57 -8.15 -10.46 -2.12
N SER A 58 -7.39 -10.01 -3.11
CA SER A 58 -6.05 -9.42 -2.94
C SER A 58 -6.21 -7.94 -2.61
N SER A 59 -5.28 -7.40 -1.80
CA SER A 59 -5.24 -5.98 -1.40
C SER A 59 -5.15 -5.01 -2.59
N MET A 60 -4.83 -5.50 -3.78
CA MET A 60 -4.95 -4.73 -5.02
C MET A 60 -6.00 -5.39 -5.90
N THR A 61 -7.24 -4.99 -5.66
CA THR A 61 -8.47 -5.44 -6.33
C THR A 61 -8.42 -5.15 -7.83
N SER A 62 -7.75 -6.00 -8.61
CA SER A 62 -7.71 -5.80 -10.04
C SER A 62 -7.76 -7.08 -10.87
N LYS A 63 -8.53 -7.01 -11.95
CA LYS A 63 -8.70 -8.13 -12.88
C LYS A 63 -7.36 -8.44 -13.55
N ALA A 64 -6.86 -9.67 -13.35
CA ALA A 64 -5.66 -10.18 -14.04
C ALA A 64 -5.80 -10.11 -15.58
N GLY A 65 -7.04 -10.07 -16.10
CA GLY A 65 -7.32 -9.90 -17.53
C GLY A 65 -7.03 -11.15 -18.36
N ILE A 66 -6.96 -12.30 -17.70
CA ILE A 66 -6.82 -13.66 -18.24
C ILE A 66 -7.64 -14.60 -17.35
N ILE A 67 -8.25 -15.64 -17.92
CA ILE A 67 -8.94 -16.67 -17.13
C ILE A 67 -7.89 -17.45 -16.33
N ALA A 68 -8.07 -17.55 -15.02
CA ALA A 68 -7.14 -18.23 -14.11
C ALA A 68 -7.89 -19.23 -13.23
N ILE A 69 -7.45 -20.49 -13.23
CA ILE A 69 -8.01 -21.56 -12.39
C ILE A 69 -6.90 -22.36 -11.69
N GLN A 70 -7.25 -23.06 -10.62
CA GLN A 70 -6.42 -24.10 -10.03
C GLN A 70 -6.89 -25.46 -10.51
N ALA A 71 -5.96 -26.40 -10.72
CA ALA A 71 -6.29 -27.77 -11.10
C ALA A 71 -5.70 -28.78 -10.13
N ASN A 72 -6.44 -29.86 -9.88
CA ASN A 72 -5.94 -31.01 -9.15
C ASN A 72 -4.79 -31.62 -9.94
N ARG A 73 -3.66 -31.85 -9.27
CA ARG A 73 -2.41 -32.27 -9.89
C ARG A 73 -2.54 -33.64 -10.56
N THR A 74 -3.25 -34.56 -9.93
CA THR A 74 -3.48 -35.92 -10.44
C THR A 74 -4.40 -35.89 -11.66
N GLU A 75 -5.47 -35.09 -11.61
CA GLU A 75 -6.44 -35.00 -12.70
C GLU A 75 -5.87 -34.32 -13.93
N ILE A 76 -5.13 -33.21 -13.75
CA ILE A 76 -4.56 -32.48 -14.88
C ILE A 76 -3.43 -33.26 -15.58
N ALA A 77 -2.70 -34.11 -14.84
CA ALA A 77 -1.64 -34.93 -15.40
C ALA A 77 -2.16 -35.99 -16.40
N LYS A 78 -3.46 -36.35 -16.37
CA LYS A 78 -4.06 -37.29 -17.32
C LYS A 78 -4.03 -36.77 -18.77
N PHE A 79 -3.93 -35.46 -18.94
CA PHE A 79 -3.84 -34.84 -20.27
C PHE A 79 -2.42 -34.82 -20.82
N PHE A 80 -1.40 -35.17 -20.01
CA PHE A 80 -0.01 -34.98 -20.39
C PHE A 80 0.46 -36.14 -21.29
N PRO A 81 1.37 -35.90 -22.25
CA PRO A 81 1.92 -36.97 -23.06
C PRO A 81 2.70 -37.95 -22.17
N LYS A 82 2.75 -39.23 -22.55
CA LYS A 82 3.35 -40.29 -21.72
C LYS A 82 4.83 -40.02 -21.42
N GLU A 83 5.50 -39.34 -22.33
CA GLU A 83 6.91 -38.98 -22.26
C GLU A 83 7.18 -37.75 -21.36
N ALA A 84 6.14 -37.01 -20.97
CA ALA A 84 6.25 -35.84 -20.10
C ALA A 84 5.39 -36.01 -18.84
N ASN A 85 6.04 -36.37 -17.73
CA ASN A 85 5.39 -36.48 -16.43
C ASN A 85 5.74 -35.27 -15.57
N LEU A 86 4.72 -34.71 -14.92
CA LEU A 86 4.83 -33.47 -14.17
C LEU A 86 5.79 -33.58 -12.97
N TYR A 87 5.95 -34.76 -12.34
CA TYR A 87 6.92 -34.95 -11.24
C TYR A 87 8.40 -34.97 -11.69
N PRO A 88 8.82 -35.81 -12.66
CA PRO A 88 10.17 -35.74 -13.23
C PRO A 88 10.54 -34.37 -13.81
N THR A 89 9.60 -33.70 -14.51
CA THR A 89 9.81 -32.35 -15.03
C THR A 89 10.08 -31.35 -13.90
N GLU A 90 9.29 -31.40 -12.82
CA GLU A 90 9.47 -30.55 -11.65
C GLU A 90 10.83 -30.77 -10.98
N LEU A 91 11.25 -32.04 -10.80
CA LEU A 91 12.58 -32.36 -10.25
C LEU A 91 13.72 -31.82 -11.13
N GLU A 92 13.59 -31.91 -12.46
CA GLU A 92 14.57 -31.36 -13.39
C GLU A 92 14.64 -29.83 -13.29
N MET A 93 13.49 -29.15 -13.18
CA MET A 93 13.42 -27.70 -12.96
C MET A 93 14.07 -27.31 -11.62
N GLN A 94 13.80 -28.05 -10.55
CA GLN A 94 14.40 -27.84 -9.23
C GLN A 94 15.92 -28.01 -9.25
N LYS A 95 16.42 -29.02 -9.98
CA LYS A 95 17.84 -29.31 -10.09
C LYS A 95 18.58 -28.29 -10.96
N THR A 96 18.02 -27.95 -12.12
CA THR A 96 18.68 -27.11 -13.13
C THR A 96 18.45 -25.62 -12.93
N LYS A 97 17.42 -25.25 -12.14
CA LYS A 97 16.91 -23.88 -12.00
C LYS A 97 16.51 -23.24 -13.34
N LYS A 98 16.14 -24.07 -14.32
CA LYS A 98 15.73 -23.64 -15.66
C LYS A 98 14.31 -24.14 -15.97
N PRO A 99 13.53 -23.42 -16.79
CA PRO A 99 12.22 -23.90 -17.24
C PRO A 99 12.35 -25.19 -18.06
N LYS A 100 11.39 -26.11 -17.89
CA LYS A 100 11.25 -27.32 -18.71
C LYS A 100 9.82 -27.39 -19.25
N SER A 101 9.59 -26.67 -20.34
CA SER A 101 8.28 -26.57 -20.99
C SER A 101 8.12 -27.67 -22.05
N PHE A 102 6.90 -28.16 -22.22
CA PHE A 102 6.52 -29.09 -23.29
C PHE A 102 5.11 -28.79 -23.78
N LEU A 103 4.81 -29.22 -25.01
CA LEU A 103 3.47 -29.11 -25.58
C LEU A 103 2.62 -30.30 -25.15
N ILE A 104 1.33 -30.04 -24.99
CA ILE A 104 0.31 -31.08 -24.83
C ILE A 104 -0.46 -31.15 -26.15
N PRO A 105 -0.12 -32.09 -27.05
CA PRO A 105 -0.73 -32.15 -28.37
C PRO A 105 -2.21 -32.56 -28.30
N ASP A 106 -2.96 -32.25 -29.36
CA ASP A 106 -4.32 -32.73 -29.62
C ASP A 106 -5.33 -32.55 -28.47
N THR A 107 -5.11 -31.54 -27.62
CA THR A 107 -5.92 -31.32 -26.43
C THR A 107 -6.78 -30.06 -26.57
N LYS A 108 -8.09 -30.23 -26.41
CA LYS A 108 -9.08 -29.14 -26.34
C LYS A 108 -9.64 -29.04 -24.93
N VAL A 109 -9.53 -27.87 -24.33
CA VAL A 109 -10.07 -27.58 -22.99
C VAL A 109 -11.08 -26.44 -23.10
N THR A 110 -12.24 -26.64 -22.49
CA THR A 110 -13.23 -25.57 -22.29
C THR A 110 -13.20 -25.19 -20.82
N ILE A 111 -13.01 -23.89 -20.54
CA ILE A 111 -12.97 -23.37 -19.17
C ILE A 111 -14.07 -22.31 -19.07
N THR A 112 -15.01 -22.53 -18.17
CA THR A 112 -16.01 -21.55 -17.77
C THR A 112 -15.72 -21.18 -16.33
N VAL A 113 -15.59 -19.88 -16.06
CA VAL A 113 -15.41 -19.36 -14.71
C VAL A 113 -16.56 -18.41 -14.45
N ASP A 114 -17.30 -18.69 -13.39
CA ASP A 114 -18.27 -17.78 -12.82
C ASP A 114 -17.68 -17.27 -11.49
N LEU A 115 -17.56 -15.94 -11.36
CA LEU A 115 -17.05 -15.30 -10.15
C LEU A 115 -18.16 -14.45 -9.57
N GLU A 116 -18.70 -14.91 -8.45
CA GLU A 116 -19.60 -14.10 -7.64
C GLU A 116 -18.75 -13.14 -6.81
N LYS A 117 -18.99 -11.84 -6.99
CA LYS A 117 -18.34 -10.81 -6.18
C LYS A 117 -19.19 -10.58 -4.94
N GLU A 118 -18.64 -10.89 -3.79
CA GLU A 118 -19.20 -10.49 -2.51
C GLU A 118 -18.73 -9.08 -2.18
N TYR A 119 -19.68 -8.20 -1.91
CA TYR A 119 -19.40 -6.82 -1.50
C TYR A 119 -19.76 -6.68 -0.02
N ALA A 120 -18.85 -6.13 0.76
CA ALA A 120 -19.08 -5.75 2.14
C ALA A 120 -19.01 -4.22 2.28
N ASN A 121 -19.94 -3.64 3.03
CA ASN A 121 -19.85 -2.24 3.42
C ASN A 121 -18.92 -2.14 4.63
N VAL A 122 -17.82 -1.42 4.47
CA VAL A 122 -16.80 -1.27 5.50
C VAL A 122 -16.70 0.21 5.88
N PRO A 123 -17.19 0.63 7.06
CA PRO A 123 -17.25 2.04 7.42
C PRO A 123 -15.94 2.54 8.04
N ASN A 124 -15.59 3.78 7.72
CA ASN A 124 -14.78 4.59 8.64
C ASN A 124 -15.65 4.98 9.84
N VAL A 125 -15.04 5.13 11.01
CA VAL A 125 -15.71 5.61 12.23
C VAL A 125 -15.15 6.98 12.57
N TRP A 126 -15.99 7.99 12.77
CA TRP A 126 -15.51 9.33 13.10
C TRP A 126 -16.43 10.06 14.08
N GLY A 127 -15.87 11.06 14.76
CA GLY A 127 -16.58 11.95 15.68
C GLY A 127 -16.05 13.38 15.58
N LEU A 128 -16.91 14.34 15.90
CA LEU A 128 -16.60 15.77 15.88
C LEU A 128 -16.70 16.33 17.30
N VAL A 129 -15.64 16.99 17.77
CA VAL A 129 -15.68 17.87 18.93
C VAL A 129 -15.81 19.31 18.43
N PRO A 130 -16.94 20.00 18.66
CA PRO A 130 -17.14 21.38 18.22
C PRO A 130 -16.16 22.34 18.89
N GLY A 131 -15.61 23.27 18.10
CA GLY A 131 -14.78 24.36 18.60
C GLY A 131 -15.58 25.39 19.39
N THR A 132 -14.90 26.11 20.29
CA THR A 132 -15.52 27.07 21.20
C THR A 132 -15.61 28.50 20.66
N ASP A 133 -14.84 28.84 19.63
CA ASP A 133 -14.79 30.20 19.09
C ASP A 133 -15.73 30.31 17.87
N PRO A 134 -16.66 31.28 17.82
CA PRO A 134 -17.63 31.40 16.72
C PRO A 134 -17.03 31.58 15.33
N THR A 135 -15.78 32.05 15.24
CA THR A 135 -15.08 32.24 13.97
C THR A 135 -14.29 30.99 13.60
N LEU A 136 -13.56 30.42 14.57
CA LEU A 136 -12.67 29.28 14.34
C LEU A 136 -13.38 27.92 14.37
N SER A 137 -14.59 27.81 14.92
CA SER A 137 -15.34 26.56 15.01
C SER A 137 -15.73 25.98 13.64
N ASN A 138 -15.73 26.79 12.58
CA ASN A 138 -15.93 26.38 11.19
C ASN A 138 -14.63 25.97 10.47
N GLU A 139 -13.55 25.80 11.22
CA GLU A 139 -12.28 25.25 10.75
C GLU A 139 -11.98 23.96 11.51
N TYR A 140 -11.47 22.95 10.79
CA TYR A 140 -11.40 21.59 11.29
C TYR A 140 -9.97 21.09 11.28
N ILE A 141 -9.50 20.58 12.42
CA ILE A 141 -8.30 19.75 12.48
C ILE A 141 -8.76 18.29 12.39
N VAL A 142 -8.15 17.50 11.51
CA VAL A 142 -8.40 16.05 11.47
C VAL A 142 -7.31 15.32 12.22
N VAL A 143 -7.69 14.41 13.11
CA VAL A 143 -6.79 13.52 13.85
C VAL A 143 -7.20 12.09 13.52
N GLY A 144 -6.29 11.31 12.94
CA GLY A 144 -6.63 10.00 12.37
C GLY A 144 -5.64 8.88 12.68
N ALA A 145 -6.16 7.66 12.62
CA ALA A 145 -5.42 6.38 12.64
C ALA A 145 -6.27 5.33 11.90
N HIS A 146 -5.68 4.30 11.29
CA HIS A 146 -6.49 3.18 10.81
C HIS A 146 -6.74 2.16 11.93
N PHE A 147 -7.82 1.39 11.81
CA PHE A 147 -8.19 0.37 12.79
C PHE A 147 -8.31 -1.04 12.21
N ASP A 148 -8.21 -1.19 10.89
CA ASP A 148 -8.05 -2.50 10.26
C ASP A 148 -6.64 -3.04 10.42
N HIS A 149 -6.51 -4.36 10.26
CA HIS A 149 -5.22 -5.04 10.17
C HIS A 149 -5.37 -6.36 9.38
N LEU A 150 -4.28 -7.12 9.23
CA LEU A 150 -4.16 -8.25 8.29
C LEU A 150 -4.96 -9.53 8.65
N GLY A 151 -5.58 -9.62 9.82
CA GLY A 151 -6.34 -10.79 10.26
C GLY A 151 -5.51 -12.08 10.16
N TRP A 152 -5.92 -13.06 9.35
CA TRP A 152 -5.20 -14.35 9.23
C TRP A 152 -3.88 -14.32 8.43
N GLY A 153 -3.34 -13.14 8.14
CA GLY A 153 -2.09 -12.98 7.38
C GLY A 153 -2.26 -13.24 5.90
N THR A 154 -2.56 -12.18 5.15
CA THR A 154 -2.80 -12.22 3.70
C THR A 154 -1.53 -11.84 2.91
N GLU A 155 -1.65 -11.12 1.79
CA GLU A 155 -0.53 -10.81 0.90
C GLU A 155 0.56 -9.95 1.52
N ASN A 156 0.20 -9.13 2.50
CA ASN A 156 1.11 -8.22 3.20
C ASN A 156 1.82 -8.87 4.40
N SER A 157 1.44 -10.09 4.79
CA SER A 157 2.04 -10.79 5.93
C SER A 157 3.53 -11.09 5.68
N LEU A 158 4.35 -10.77 6.69
CA LEU A 158 5.75 -11.15 6.73
C LEU A 158 5.97 -12.55 7.31
N PHE A 159 4.93 -13.18 7.85
CA PHE A 159 5.02 -14.52 8.41
C PHE A 159 5.19 -15.59 7.31
N ARG A 160 6.13 -16.50 7.55
CA ARG A 160 6.48 -17.60 6.61
C ARG A 160 6.23 -18.99 7.21
N GLY A 161 5.51 -19.07 8.33
CA GLY A 161 5.14 -20.35 8.93
C GLY A 161 4.11 -21.11 8.10
N LYS A 162 4.08 -22.43 8.28
CA LYS A 162 3.20 -23.31 7.49
C LYS A 162 1.73 -23.23 7.90
N ILE A 163 1.46 -22.86 9.15
CA ILE A 163 0.11 -22.78 9.73
C ILE A 163 -0.25 -21.31 9.81
N PRO A 164 -1.30 -20.82 9.12
CA PRO A 164 -1.76 -19.44 9.23
C PRO A 164 -2.04 -19.05 10.68
N GLN A 165 -1.72 -17.81 11.04
CA GLN A 165 -1.92 -17.26 12.37
C GLN A 165 -2.55 -15.88 12.27
N ILE A 166 -3.30 -15.51 13.31
CA ILE A 166 -3.93 -14.19 13.41
C ILE A 166 -2.84 -13.15 13.68
N HIS A 167 -2.92 -12.03 12.97
CA HIS A 167 -2.15 -10.82 13.14
C HIS A 167 -3.03 -9.87 13.94
N ASN A 168 -2.67 -9.62 15.19
CA ASN A 168 -3.51 -8.90 16.13
C ASN A 168 -3.42 -7.38 15.95
N GLY A 169 -2.32 -6.87 15.40
CA GLY A 169 -2.17 -5.45 15.05
C GLY A 169 -2.09 -4.53 16.26
N ALA A 170 -1.39 -4.98 17.32
CA ALA A 170 -1.29 -4.22 18.55
C ALA A 170 -0.58 -2.87 18.34
N ASP A 171 0.56 -2.88 17.65
CA ASP A 171 1.21 -1.62 17.28
C ASP A 171 0.63 -1.09 15.97
N ASP A 172 0.32 -1.97 15.03
CA ASP A 172 -0.21 -1.69 13.69
C ASP A 172 -1.67 -2.15 13.54
N ASN A 173 -2.68 -1.34 13.89
CA ASN A 173 -2.54 0.02 14.40
C ASN A 173 -3.44 0.34 15.61
N ALA A 174 -3.64 -0.65 16.48
CA ALA A 174 -4.37 -0.42 17.74
C ALA A 174 -3.69 0.64 18.62
N SER A 175 -2.37 0.81 18.52
CA SER A 175 -1.62 1.87 19.21
C SER A 175 -2.05 3.27 18.76
N GLY A 176 -2.20 3.50 17.45
CA GLY A 176 -2.68 4.76 16.89
C GLY A 176 -4.14 5.03 17.24
N VAL A 177 -4.99 4.01 17.16
CA VAL A 177 -6.40 4.10 17.59
C VAL A 177 -6.50 4.50 19.07
N SER A 178 -5.68 3.88 19.93
CA SER A 178 -5.63 4.20 21.36
C SER A 178 -5.20 5.65 21.59
N ALA A 179 -4.22 6.15 20.84
CA ALA A 179 -3.76 7.53 20.92
C ALA A 179 -4.86 8.54 20.53
N ILE A 180 -5.58 8.31 19.42
CA ILE A 180 -6.64 9.22 18.98
C ILE A 180 -7.86 9.19 19.91
N LEU A 181 -8.20 8.04 20.51
CA LEU A 181 -9.29 7.95 21.48
C LEU A 181 -8.97 8.73 22.76
N PHE A 182 -7.73 8.65 23.25
CA PHE A 182 -7.30 9.47 24.38
C PHE A 182 -7.36 10.97 24.06
N LEU A 183 -6.88 11.39 22.89
CA LEU A 183 -6.93 12.79 22.46
C LEU A 183 -8.38 13.27 22.29
N ALA A 184 -9.27 12.42 21.79
CA ALA A 184 -10.70 12.72 21.66
C ALA A 184 -11.34 12.97 23.03
N GLU A 185 -11.08 12.11 24.01
CA GLU A 185 -11.57 12.31 25.38
C GLU A 185 -11.01 13.59 26.00
N TYR A 186 -9.70 13.84 25.84
CA TYR A 186 -9.06 15.04 26.37
C TYR A 186 -9.65 16.32 25.78
N ILE A 187 -9.78 16.39 24.45
CA ILE A 187 -10.28 17.56 23.73
C ILE A 187 -11.80 17.73 23.95
N ALA A 188 -12.57 16.67 24.12
CA ALA A 188 -13.98 16.79 24.52
C ALA A 188 -14.13 17.45 25.90
N LYS A 189 -13.22 17.17 26.83
CA LYS A 189 -13.18 17.81 28.16
C LYS A 189 -12.56 19.21 28.15
N ASN A 190 -11.67 19.48 27.20
CA ASN A 190 -10.96 20.75 27.04
C ASN A 190 -11.07 21.24 25.59
N PRO A 191 -12.28 21.65 25.13
CA PRO A 191 -12.50 21.96 23.73
C PRO A 191 -11.59 23.09 23.23
N LEU A 192 -11.02 22.90 22.06
CA LEU A 192 -10.20 23.92 21.39
C LEU A 192 -11.10 25.02 20.78
N LYS A 193 -10.50 26.10 20.30
CA LYS A 193 -11.26 27.13 19.56
C LYS A 193 -11.72 26.63 18.19
N ARG A 194 -10.86 25.89 17.48
CA ARG A 194 -11.19 25.14 16.26
C ARG A 194 -11.90 23.84 16.59
N SER A 195 -12.72 23.38 15.65
CA SER A 195 -13.33 22.05 15.73
C SER A 195 -12.30 20.96 15.43
N VAL A 196 -12.47 19.79 16.03
CA VAL A 196 -11.57 18.65 15.81
C VAL A 196 -12.38 17.43 15.39
N ILE A 197 -12.01 16.84 14.26
CA ILE A 197 -12.56 15.58 13.78
C ILE A 197 -11.58 14.46 14.15
N PHE A 198 -12.06 13.46 14.87
CA PHE A 198 -11.32 12.23 15.13
C PHE A 198 -11.87 11.15 14.21
N VAL A 199 -10.99 10.41 13.54
CA VAL A 199 -11.40 9.38 12.58
C VAL A 199 -10.52 8.13 12.66
N SER A 200 -11.18 6.98 12.76
CA SER A 200 -10.59 5.66 12.58
C SER A 200 -10.89 5.18 11.15
N PHE A 201 -9.84 5.06 10.32
CA PHE A 201 -9.96 4.61 8.92
C PHE A 201 -9.97 3.09 8.81
N ASN A 202 -10.66 2.57 7.81
CA ASN A 202 -10.65 1.14 7.48
C ASN A 202 -10.04 0.92 6.08
N GLY A 203 -9.53 -0.26 5.81
CA GLY A 203 -8.90 -0.62 4.54
C GLY A 203 -7.62 0.16 4.25
N GLU A 204 -6.87 0.56 5.27
CA GLU A 204 -5.53 1.14 5.08
C GLU A 204 -4.60 0.09 4.45
N GLU A 205 -4.65 -1.13 4.98
CA GLU A 205 -3.82 -2.28 4.59
C GLU A 205 -4.10 -2.76 3.17
N GLU A 206 -5.30 -2.42 2.67
CA GLU A 206 -5.74 -2.65 1.30
C GLU A 206 -5.48 -1.46 0.36
N GLY A 207 -4.69 -0.47 0.81
CA GLY A 207 -4.27 0.68 0.00
C GLY A 207 -5.07 1.95 0.29
N LEU A 208 -5.17 2.35 1.56
CA LEU A 208 -5.72 3.64 2.00
C LEU A 208 -7.19 3.87 1.61
N LEU A 209 -7.99 2.80 1.49
CA LEU A 209 -9.37 2.87 0.97
C LEU A 209 -10.24 3.81 1.81
N GLY A 210 -10.12 3.72 3.14
CA GLY A 210 -10.89 4.53 4.08
C GLY A 210 -10.55 6.02 3.99
N SER A 211 -9.29 6.40 4.08
CA SER A 211 -8.89 7.82 4.01
C SER A 211 -9.12 8.42 2.62
N ALA A 212 -8.92 7.65 1.55
CA ALA A 212 -9.24 8.08 0.19
C ALA A 212 -10.75 8.33 0.01
N TYR A 213 -11.60 7.47 0.61
CA TYR A 213 -13.04 7.71 0.63
C TYR A 213 -13.41 8.96 1.44
N PHE A 214 -12.81 9.13 2.63
CA PHE A 214 -13.07 10.27 3.51
C PHE A 214 -12.75 11.60 2.85
N THR A 215 -11.62 11.73 2.16
CA THR A 215 -11.25 13.00 1.52
C THR A 215 -12.12 13.32 0.31
N LYS A 216 -12.58 12.31 -0.44
CA LYS A 216 -13.53 12.47 -1.56
C LYS A 216 -14.96 12.79 -1.09
N HIS A 217 -15.37 12.25 0.07
CA HIS A 217 -16.72 12.39 0.62
C HIS A 217 -16.68 13.02 2.01
N SER A 218 -15.94 14.12 2.14
CA SER A 218 -15.69 14.75 3.43
C SER A 218 -17.01 15.17 4.10
N PRO A 219 -17.19 14.92 5.41
CA PRO A 219 -18.40 15.32 6.13
C PRO A 219 -18.48 16.84 6.37
N VAL A 220 -17.42 17.57 6.07
CA VAL A 220 -17.30 19.03 6.13
C VAL A 220 -16.72 19.54 4.81
N PRO A 221 -16.84 20.84 4.49
CA PRO A 221 -16.17 21.37 3.29
C PRO A 221 -14.66 21.14 3.39
N ILE A 222 -14.08 20.43 2.42
CA ILE A 222 -12.70 19.92 2.48
C ILE A 222 -11.67 21.07 2.65
N GLU A 223 -11.95 22.23 2.07
CA GLU A 223 -11.14 23.45 2.18
C GLU A 223 -11.15 24.11 3.57
N LYS A 224 -12.04 23.66 4.46
CA LYS A 224 -12.09 24.09 5.88
C LYS A 224 -11.24 23.21 6.79
N ILE A 225 -10.69 22.11 6.28
CA ILE A 225 -9.75 21.28 7.02
C ILE A 225 -8.38 21.98 7.00
N VAL A 226 -7.91 22.41 8.18
CA VAL A 226 -6.68 23.19 8.31
C VAL A 226 -5.43 22.34 8.22
N PHE A 227 -5.45 21.13 8.79
CA PHE A 227 -4.42 20.11 8.62
C PHE A 227 -4.93 18.76 9.11
N MET A 228 -4.19 17.71 8.78
CA MET A 228 -4.41 16.37 9.30
C MET A 228 -3.18 15.85 10.07
N MET A 229 -3.41 15.26 11.24
CA MET A 229 -2.39 14.58 12.03
C MET A 229 -2.71 13.09 12.10
N ASN A 230 -1.82 12.26 11.57
CA ASN A 230 -1.96 10.82 11.51
C ASN A 230 -1.11 10.10 12.56
N PHE A 231 -1.65 9.03 13.11
CA PHE A 231 -0.99 8.13 14.05
C PHE A 231 -0.96 6.73 13.45
N ASP A 232 0.23 6.19 13.32
CA ASP A 232 0.46 4.83 12.85
C ASP A 232 1.65 4.25 13.60
N MET A 233 1.50 3.07 14.22
CA MET A 233 2.57 2.39 14.93
C MET A 233 3.31 3.30 15.93
N VAL A 234 2.58 3.76 16.95
CA VAL A 234 3.05 4.71 17.97
C VAL A 234 3.30 4.06 19.34
N GLY A 235 3.20 2.74 19.43
CA GLY A 235 3.33 1.94 20.63
C GLY A 235 4.67 1.28 20.85
N ARG A 236 5.70 1.56 20.04
CA ARG A 236 7.01 0.87 20.09
C ARG A 236 8.18 1.82 20.25
N MET A 237 7.96 2.91 20.97
CA MET A 237 8.98 3.93 21.24
C MET A 237 10.23 3.32 21.89
N LYS A 238 11.40 3.74 21.42
CA LYS A 238 12.70 3.40 22.00
C LYS A 238 13.55 4.64 22.12
N GLU A 239 14.26 4.78 23.24
CA GLU A 239 15.19 5.90 23.46
C GLU A 239 14.53 7.28 23.26
N ARG A 240 13.24 7.41 23.55
CA ARG A 240 12.43 8.63 23.31
C ARG A 240 12.47 9.12 21.86
N LYS A 241 12.71 8.22 20.90
CA LYS A 241 12.73 8.54 19.47
C LYS A 241 11.32 8.57 18.91
N LEU A 242 11.02 9.61 18.14
CA LEU A 242 9.77 9.76 17.40
C LEU A 242 10.08 10.19 15.97
N ASN A 243 9.50 9.49 15.00
CA ASN A 243 9.55 9.91 13.61
C ASN A 243 8.35 10.81 13.32
N VAL A 244 8.60 11.96 12.70
CA VAL A 244 7.58 12.93 12.30
C VAL A 244 7.75 13.20 10.81
N PHE A 245 6.85 12.67 9.99
CA PHE A 245 6.80 12.93 8.55
C PHE A 245 5.82 14.05 8.22
N GLY A 246 5.90 14.59 7.00
CA GLY A 246 5.08 15.71 6.55
C GLY A 246 5.53 17.07 7.06
N THR A 247 6.70 17.20 7.73
CA THR A 247 7.12 18.50 8.29
C THR A 247 7.39 19.57 7.23
N GLY A 248 7.62 19.16 5.98
CA GLY A 248 7.76 20.05 4.83
C GLY A 248 6.44 20.42 4.16
N SER A 249 5.32 19.80 4.56
CA SER A 249 4.00 20.08 3.97
C SER A 249 3.42 21.44 4.38
N SER A 250 4.09 22.16 5.28
CA SER A 250 3.83 23.55 5.66
C SER A 250 5.14 24.25 6.05
N THR A 251 5.23 25.57 5.81
CA THR A 251 6.35 26.40 6.25
C THR A 251 6.44 26.55 7.77
N THR A 252 5.37 26.26 8.52
CA THR A 252 5.33 26.42 9.99
C THR A 252 5.61 25.13 10.75
N PHE A 253 5.35 23.96 10.16
CA PHE A 253 5.41 22.67 10.85
C PHE A 253 6.77 22.35 11.45
N ASP A 254 7.85 22.50 10.70
CA ASP A 254 9.19 22.14 11.17
C ASP A 254 9.56 22.87 12.47
N LYS A 255 9.30 24.18 12.52
CA LYS A 255 9.56 25.03 13.70
C LYS A 255 8.67 24.67 14.89
N VAL A 256 7.38 24.42 14.65
CA VAL A 256 6.44 24.05 15.70
C VAL A 256 6.80 22.69 16.29
N VAL A 257 7.11 21.72 15.44
CA VAL A 257 7.54 20.37 15.83
C VAL A 257 8.80 20.42 16.69
N ASP A 258 9.82 21.17 16.28
CA ASP A 258 11.06 21.33 17.06
C ASP A 258 10.82 22.01 18.41
N SER A 259 10.01 23.08 18.42
CA SER A 259 9.68 23.80 19.65
C SER A 259 8.98 22.91 20.67
N VAL A 260 8.06 22.05 20.23
CA VAL A 260 7.32 21.15 21.13
C VAL A 260 8.21 20.00 21.59
N ALA A 261 8.99 19.39 20.69
CA ALA A 261 9.86 18.26 21.03
C ALA A 261 10.97 18.63 22.02
N THR A 262 11.49 19.87 21.95
CA THR A 262 12.46 20.37 22.92
C THR A 262 11.90 20.36 24.35
N ILE A 263 10.63 20.71 24.51
CA ILE A 263 9.95 20.69 25.81
C ILE A 263 9.78 19.25 26.32
N ASP A 264 9.49 18.32 25.42
CA ASP A 264 9.26 16.92 25.76
C ASP A 264 10.53 16.07 25.77
N THR A 265 11.71 16.65 25.53
CA THR A 265 12.99 15.92 25.41
C THR A 265 12.91 14.74 24.44
N LEU A 266 12.14 14.90 23.36
CA LEU A 266 11.97 13.90 22.31
C LEU A 266 13.14 13.99 21.31
N MET A 267 13.64 12.83 20.89
CA MET A 267 14.63 12.72 19.82
C MET A 267 13.89 12.56 18.48
N LEU A 268 13.78 13.63 17.71
CA LEU A 268 13.03 13.59 16.45
C LEU A 268 13.87 13.12 15.28
N THR A 269 13.28 12.21 14.49
CA THR A 269 13.67 11.98 13.10
C THR A 269 12.59 12.61 12.22
N LYS A 270 12.94 13.65 11.46
CA LYS A 270 11.97 14.39 10.63
C LYS A 270 12.06 13.98 9.15
N GLY A 271 10.92 13.74 8.54
CA GLY A 271 10.77 13.60 7.10
C GLY A 271 9.92 14.74 6.54
N THR A 272 10.40 15.39 5.47
CA THR A 272 9.69 16.52 4.88
C THR A 272 8.50 16.10 4.02
N GLU A 273 8.57 14.91 3.42
CA GLU A 273 7.58 14.39 2.46
C GLU A 273 6.18 14.29 3.06
N GLY A 274 5.19 14.78 2.32
CA GLY A 274 3.76 14.67 2.68
C GLY A 274 3.09 13.39 2.18
N TYR A 275 3.73 12.66 1.25
CA TYR A 275 3.32 11.32 0.87
C TYR A 275 4.04 10.28 1.72
N GLY A 276 3.34 9.22 2.09
CA GLY A 276 3.87 8.10 2.85
C GLY A 276 2.93 6.90 2.79
N PRO A 277 3.33 5.75 3.36
CA PRO A 277 2.55 4.53 3.35
C PRO A 277 1.54 4.52 4.49
N SER A 278 0.70 5.56 4.61
CA SER A 278 -0.38 5.62 5.62
C SER A 278 -1.40 6.72 5.25
N ASP A 279 -2.50 6.83 5.99
CA ASP A 279 -3.69 7.61 5.64
C ASP A 279 -3.48 9.10 5.39
N HIS A 280 -2.44 9.70 5.98
CA HIS A 280 -2.06 11.10 5.72
C HIS A 280 -1.83 11.39 4.24
N ALA A 281 -1.37 10.41 3.45
CA ALA A 281 -1.12 10.59 2.02
C ALA A 281 -2.38 11.00 1.25
N SER A 282 -3.56 10.49 1.64
CA SER A 282 -4.85 10.85 1.04
C SER A 282 -5.20 12.33 1.27
N PHE A 283 -4.86 12.87 2.44
CA PHE A 283 -5.08 14.28 2.78
C PHE A 283 -4.08 15.20 2.07
N TYR A 284 -2.82 14.77 1.97
CA TYR A 284 -1.80 15.51 1.24
C TYR A 284 -2.12 15.62 -0.25
N ALA A 285 -2.63 14.53 -0.85
CA ALA A 285 -3.15 14.52 -2.23
C ALA A 285 -4.34 15.47 -2.41
N ALA A 286 -5.16 15.65 -1.37
CA ALA A 286 -6.27 16.60 -1.32
C ALA A 286 -5.85 18.05 -1.00
N LYS A 287 -4.54 18.35 -1.02
CA LYS A 287 -3.94 19.67 -0.74
C LYS A 287 -4.13 20.16 0.69
N ILE A 288 -4.17 19.24 1.65
CA ILE A 288 -4.21 19.54 3.08
C ILE A 288 -2.81 19.28 3.65
N PRO A 289 -2.23 20.19 4.45
CA PRO A 289 -0.95 19.95 5.09
C PRO A 289 -1.10 18.83 6.13
N VAL A 290 -0.05 18.00 6.28
CA VAL A 290 -0.11 16.78 7.10
C VAL A 290 1.08 16.63 8.02
N LEU A 291 0.83 16.01 9.17
CA LEU A 291 1.85 15.46 10.05
C LEU A 291 1.57 13.98 10.26
N PHE A 292 2.60 13.15 10.21
CA PHE A 292 2.50 11.72 10.46
C PHE A 292 3.47 11.30 11.57
N LEU A 293 2.93 10.75 12.66
CA LEU A 293 3.66 10.32 13.84
C LEU A 293 3.84 8.79 13.84
N PHE A 294 5.08 8.35 13.99
CA PHE A 294 5.48 6.94 13.88
C PHE A 294 6.67 6.62 14.79
N THR A 295 6.64 5.51 15.54
CA THR A 295 7.74 5.13 16.45
C THR A 295 8.82 4.25 15.81
N GLY A 296 8.64 3.83 14.56
CA GLY A 296 9.63 3.06 13.81
C GLY A 296 9.21 1.60 13.61
N ALA A 297 9.74 0.98 12.55
CA ALA A 297 9.47 -0.43 12.27
C ALA A 297 10.18 -1.34 13.29
N HIS A 298 9.61 -2.51 13.53
CA HIS A 298 10.18 -3.56 14.39
C HIS A 298 9.96 -4.95 13.77
N SER A 299 10.60 -5.95 14.35
CA SER A 299 10.57 -7.34 13.86
C SER A 299 9.20 -8.03 13.90
N ASP A 300 8.23 -7.42 14.59
CA ASP A 300 6.86 -7.95 14.73
C ASP A 300 5.88 -7.28 13.76
N TYR A 301 6.28 -6.25 13.01
CA TYR A 301 5.44 -5.60 12.01
C TYR A 301 4.92 -6.62 10.99
N HIS A 302 3.61 -6.60 10.71
CA HIS A 302 2.94 -7.58 9.84
C HIS A 302 3.24 -9.04 10.21
N MET A 303 3.42 -9.33 11.51
CA MET A 303 3.59 -10.67 12.05
C MET A 303 2.48 -10.99 13.05
N PRO A 304 2.15 -12.29 13.26
CA PRO A 304 1.25 -12.75 14.30
C PRO A 304 1.64 -12.34 15.72
N THR A 305 2.90 -11.92 15.87
CA THR A 305 3.51 -11.58 17.15
C THR A 305 3.41 -10.08 17.46
N ASP A 306 2.70 -9.28 16.65
CA ASP A 306 2.36 -7.90 16.99
C ASP A 306 1.23 -7.86 18.04
N ASP A 307 1.62 -8.15 19.28
CA ASP A 307 0.73 -8.40 20.41
C ASP A 307 0.79 -7.31 21.47
N ALA A 308 -0.29 -7.17 22.25
CA ALA A 308 -0.47 -6.07 23.21
C ALA A 308 0.61 -6.01 24.31
N GLU A 309 1.18 -7.15 24.71
CA GLU A 309 2.22 -7.23 25.74
C GLU A 309 3.54 -6.55 25.32
N LYS A 310 3.67 -6.23 24.04
CA LYS A 310 4.85 -5.58 23.46
C LYS A 310 4.73 -4.06 23.37
N ILE A 311 3.58 -3.51 23.72
CA ILE A 311 3.32 -2.07 23.63
C ILE A 311 3.99 -1.32 24.79
N ASP A 312 4.72 -0.28 24.43
CA ASP A 312 5.24 0.74 25.34
C ASP A 312 4.17 1.82 25.57
N CYS A 313 3.31 1.59 26.57
CA CYS A 313 2.26 2.53 26.93
C CYS A 313 2.80 3.91 27.35
N ASP A 314 3.95 3.98 28.02
CA ASP A 314 4.58 5.25 28.42
C ASP A 314 5.09 6.02 27.18
N GLY A 315 5.56 5.28 26.17
CA GLY A 315 5.85 5.79 24.84
C GLY A 315 4.63 6.42 24.18
N ILE A 316 3.48 5.73 24.15
CA ILE A 316 2.22 6.27 23.62
C ILE A 316 1.83 7.57 24.35
N VAL A 317 1.90 7.58 25.69
CA VAL A 317 1.61 8.79 26.49
C VAL A 317 2.54 9.94 26.10
N THR A 318 3.81 9.66 25.83
CA THR A 318 4.76 10.66 25.36
C THR A 318 4.36 11.22 23.98
N VAL A 319 4.02 10.36 23.02
CA VAL A 319 3.55 10.76 21.67
C VAL A 319 2.28 11.58 21.74
N VAL A 320 1.31 11.14 22.55
CA VAL A 320 0.02 11.84 22.75
C VAL A 320 0.22 13.22 23.36
N ASN A 321 1.10 13.37 24.36
CA ASN A 321 1.39 14.67 24.97
C ASN A 321 2.07 15.63 23.97
N PHE A 322 2.97 15.11 23.14
CA PHE A 322 3.58 15.87 22.05
C PHE A 322 2.53 16.35 21.04
N ALA A 323 1.68 15.44 20.56
CA ALA A 323 0.60 15.75 19.62
C ALA A 323 -0.39 16.77 20.20
N LYS A 324 -0.79 16.59 21.46
CA LYS A 324 -1.71 17.48 22.18
C LYS A 324 -1.25 18.93 22.13
N LYS A 325 0.03 19.20 22.35
CA LYS A 325 0.59 20.56 22.31
C LYS A 325 0.54 21.18 20.92
N ILE A 326 0.76 20.37 19.87
CA ILE A 326 0.60 20.82 18.48
C ILE A 326 -0.88 21.13 18.19
N LEU A 327 -1.78 20.26 18.63
CA LEU A 327 -3.22 20.47 18.51
C LEU A 327 -3.67 21.72 19.27
N GLU A 328 -3.19 21.98 20.48
CA GLU A 328 -3.48 23.21 21.23
C GLU A 328 -2.93 24.46 20.53
N ARG A 329 -1.72 24.38 19.97
CA ARG A 329 -1.09 25.49 19.25
C ARG A 329 -1.91 25.91 18.04
N TYR A 330 -2.24 24.96 17.17
CA TYR A 330 -3.05 25.23 15.99
C TYR A 330 -4.55 25.25 16.29
N GLY A 331 -5.03 24.75 17.41
CA GLY A 331 -6.45 24.72 17.73
C GLY A 331 -6.94 26.01 18.40
N ASN A 332 -6.05 26.74 19.09
CA ASN A 332 -6.41 27.89 19.92
C ASN A 332 -5.91 29.25 19.42
N THR A 333 -5.26 29.28 18.26
CA THR A 333 -4.71 30.51 17.65
C THR A 333 -5.34 30.76 16.28
N PHE A 334 -5.16 31.95 15.70
CA PHE A 334 -5.56 32.20 14.30
C PHE A 334 -4.53 31.68 13.29
N GLU A 335 -3.36 31.22 13.75
CA GLU A 335 -2.31 30.62 12.92
C GLU A 335 -2.85 29.37 12.22
N LYS A 336 -2.59 29.25 10.92
CA LYS A 336 -2.93 28.08 10.10
C LYS A 336 -1.68 27.63 9.37
N PRO A 337 -1.39 26.33 9.32
CA PRO A 337 -0.38 25.83 8.42
C PRO A 337 -0.81 26.08 6.97
N ASP A 338 0.10 26.61 6.17
CA ASP A 338 -0.04 26.65 4.71
C ASP A 338 0.18 25.26 4.10
N TYR A 339 -0.33 25.03 2.89
CA TYR A 339 -0.03 23.83 2.12
C TYR A 339 1.16 24.07 1.21
N ILE A 340 2.19 23.25 1.38
CA ILE A 340 3.38 23.23 0.56
C ILE A 340 3.47 21.91 -0.20
N VAL A 341 3.65 22.04 -1.52
CA VAL A 341 4.09 20.94 -2.37
C VAL A 341 5.57 20.71 -2.10
N VAL A 342 5.89 19.60 -1.45
CA VAL A 342 7.26 19.22 -1.11
C VAL A 342 7.88 18.66 -2.38
N PRO A 343 8.95 19.28 -2.90
CA PRO A 343 9.70 18.69 -4.00
C PRO A 343 10.32 17.41 -3.48
N THR A 344 10.04 16.28 -4.14
CA THR A 344 10.70 15.01 -3.76
C THR A 344 12.20 15.15 -4.06
N GLU A 345 13.01 15.50 -3.06
CA GLU A 345 14.45 15.51 -3.20
C GLU A 345 14.97 14.08 -3.16
N LYS A 346 15.79 13.73 -4.15
CA LYS A 346 16.42 12.43 -4.29
C LYS A 346 17.27 12.11 -3.06
N LYS A 347 16.73 11.36 -2.11
CA LYS A 347 17.58 10.52 -1.27
C LYS A 347 17.71 9.18 -1.96
N GLU A 348 18.89 8.91 -2.50
CA GLU A 348 19.34 7.56 -2.89
C GLU A 348 19.34 6.66 -1.65
N THR A 349 18.16 6.27 -1.17
CA THR A 349 18.05 5.21 -0.18
C THR A 349 17.95 3.92 -0.94
N GLN A 350 19.08 3.22 -1.05
CA GLN A 350 19.14 1.85 -1.56
C GLN A 350 18.20 0.96 -0.73
N HIS A 351 16.93 0.87 -1.13
CA HIS A 351 16.01 -0.17 -0.67
C HIS A 351 16.44 -1.47 -1.34
N ASN A 352 17.55 -2.05 -0.86
CA ASN A 352 18.07 -3.35 -1.26
C ASN A 352 17.27 -4.50 -0.61
N GLY A 353 15.95 -4.34 -0.48
CA GLY A 353 15.07 -5.42 -0.06
C GLY A 353 14.68 -6.28 -1.27
N PRO A 354 14.78 -7.62 -1.21
CA PRO A 354 14.33 -8.50 -2.28
C PRO A 354 12.82 -8.32 -2.49
N GLY A 355 12.44 -7.74 -3.63
CA GLY A 355 11.03 -7.63 -4.05
C GLY A 355 10.54 -6.23 -4.45
N TYR A 356 11.28 -5.15 -4.20
CA TYR A 356 10.89 -3.80 -4.64
C TYR A 356 11.49 -3.43 -6.00
N ALA A 357 10.77 -2.63 -6.80
CA ALA A 357 11.32 -2.06 -8.03
C ALA A 357 12.46 -1.10 -7.69
N LYS A 358 13.60 -1.25 -8.37
CA LYS A 358 14.82 -0.42 -8.18
C LYS A 358 14.69 0.99 -8.76
N VAL A 359 13.61 1.21 -9.50
CA VAL A 359 13.32 2.46 -10.18
C VAL A 359 12.12 3.14 -9.54
N TRP A 360 12.15 4.46 -9.54
CA TRP A 360 11.04 5.31 -9.15
C TRP A 360 10.41 5.93 -10.40
N PHE A 361 9.08 5.82 -10.49
CA PHE A 361 8.28 6.44 -11.54
C PHE A 361 7.50 7.65 -11.03
N GLY A 362 7.02 7.59 -9.78
CA GLY A 362 6.44 8.71 -9.03
C GLY A 362 5.03 9.10 -9.45
N ILE A 363 4.10 8.15 -9.36
CA ILE A 363 2.66 8.39 -9.51
C ILE A 363 1.94 8.25 -8.18
N VAL A 364 0.77 8.85 -8.07
CA VAL A 364 -0.20 8.60 -7.01
C VAL A 364 -1.31 7.76 -7.63
N PRO A 365 -1.35 6.43 -7.37
CA PRO A 365 -2.35 5.57 -8.00
C PRO A 365 -3.76 5.87 -7.47
N ASN A 366 -4.75 5.74 -8.34
CA ASN A 366 -6.12 5.52 -7.90
C ASN A 366 -6.31 4.02 -7.74
N PHE A 367 -6.71 3.59 -6.55
CA PHE A 367 -6.94 2.18 -6.22
C PHE A 367 -8.29 1.65 -6.72
N GLU A 368 -9.14 2.51 -7.28
CA GLU A 368 -10.36 2.08 -7.96
C GLU A 368 -10.03 1.37 -9.28
N ASP A 369 -10.62 0.17 -9.42
CA ASP A 369 -10.51 -0.69 -10.59
C ASP A 369 -11.06 0.02 -11.85
N ASN A 370 -10.26 0.19 -12.90
CA ASN A 370 -10.67 0.87 -14.14
C ASN A 370 -10.47 -0.04 -15.36
N PRO A 371 -11.53 -0.29 -16.16
CA PRO A 371 -11.47 -1.28 -17.24
C PRO A 371 -10.48 -0.91 -18.36
N LYS A 372 -10.07 0.35 -18.46
CA LYS A 372 -9.16 0.83 -19.51
C LYS A 372 -7.68 0.73 -19.12
N GLY A 373 -7.34 0.74 -17.84
CA GLY A 373 -5.95 0.75 -17.36
C GLY A 373 -5.82 1.30 -15.93
N LEU A 374 -4.61 1.61 -15.49
CA LEU A 374 -4.36 2.18 -14.16
C LEU A 374 -4.66 3.69 -14.15
N LYS A 375 -5.74 4.11 -13.48
CA LYS A 375 -6.00 5.54 -13.25
C LYS A 375 -5.07 6.09 -12.17
N ILE A 376 -4.58 7.32 -12.34
CA ILE A 376 -3.79 8.03 -11.32
C ILE A 376 -4.54 9.23 -10.79
N THR A 377 -4.47 9.49 -9.49
CA THR A 377 -5.01 10.72 -8.88
C THR A 377 -4.04 11.88 -9.04
N GLY A 378 -2.76 11.59 -9.24
CA GLY A 378 -1.72 12.60 -9.44
C GLY A 378 -0.35 12.02 -9.75
N VAL A 379 0.64 12.91 -9.81
CA VAL A 379 2.06 12.59 -9.93
C VAL A 379 2.82 13.21 -8.77
N SER A 380 3.87 12.54 -8.30
CA SER A 380 4.71 13.08 -7.22
C SER A 380 5.57 14.23 -7.76
N PRO A 381 5.73 15.34 -7.03
CA PRO A 381 6.56 16.47 -7.47
C PRO A 381 8.02 16.08 -7.72
N GLY A 382 8.61 16.55 -8.81
CA GLY A 382 9.98 16.22 -9.22
C GLY A 382 10.17 14.80 -9.79
N SER A 383 9.09 14.02 -9.89
CA SER A 383 9.13 12.64 -10.39
C SER A 383 9.41 12.54 -11.89
N PRO A 384 9.87 11.36 -12.37
CA PRO A 384 9.92 11.07 -13.80
C PRO A 384 8.57 11.25 -14.50
N ALA A 385 7.47 10.82 -13.87
CA ALA A 385 6.12 10.97 -14.41
C ALA A 385 5.75 12.46 -14.59
N GLU A 386 5.98 13.29 -13.57
CA GLU A 386 5.71 14.73 -13.64
C GLU A 386 6.58 15.40 -14.71
N LYS A 387 7.89 15.13 -14.72
CA LYS A 387 8.83 15.70 -15.71
C LYS A 387 8.48 15.35 -17.14
N ALA A 388 7.89 14.17 -17.37
CA ALA A 388 7.42 13.77 -18.66
C ALA A 388 6.08 14.40 -19.06
N GLY A 389 5.35 15.00 -18.12
CA GLY A 389 4.07 15.68 -18.37
C GLY A 389 2.82 14.86 -18.09
N LEU A 390 2.94 13.77 -17.32
CA LEU A 390 1.78 13.06 -16.79
C LEU A 390 1.05 13.93 -15.75
N LYS A 391 -0.26 13.75 -15.62
CA LYS A 391 -1.13 14.56 -14.77
C LYS A 391 -2.14 13.68 -14.02
N GLY A 392 -2.74 14.24 -12.98
CA GLY A 392 -3.92 13.62 -12.35
C GLY A 392 -5.01 13.33 -13.38
N ASP A 393 -5.77 12.27 -13.14
CA ASP A 393 -6.80 11.69 -14.02
C ASP A 393 -6.32 10.98 -15.29
N ASP A 394 -5.00 10.94 -15.58
CA ASP A 394 -4.46 10.07 -16.62
C ASP A 394 -4.76 8.59 -16.32
N ILE A 395 -5.02 7.80 -17.37
CA ILE A 395 -5.14 6.34 -17.27
C ILE A 395 -3.97 5.70 -18.01
N ILE A 396 -3.03 5.11 -17.28
CA ILE A 396 -1.87 4.42 -17.86
C ILE A 396 -2.33 3.09 -18.45
N ILE A 397 -2.13 2.92 -19.75
CA ILE A 397 -2.57 1.72 -20.50
C ILE A 397 -1.40 0.86 -20.99
N LYS A 398 -0.21 1.46 -21.19
CA LYS A 398 1.02 0.71 -21.51
C LYS A 398 2.25 1.34 -20.85
N PHE A 399 3.22 0.51 -20.51
CA PHE A 399 4.50 0.92 -19.96
C PHE A 399 5.61 0.05 -20.55
N GLY A 400 6.57 0.67 -21.26
CA GLY A 400 7.65 -0.06 -21.91
C GLY A 400 7.17 -1.12 -22.90
N GLY A 401 6.07 -0.84 -23.61
CA GLY A 401 5.43 -1.75 -24.56
C GLY A 401 4.53 -2.82 -23.94
N LYS A 402 4.54 -3.01 -22.61
CA LYS A 402 3.68 -3.96 -21.89
C LYS A 402 2.35 -3.33 -21.50
N THR A 403 1.30 -4.14 -21.48
CA THR A 403 -0.04 -3.67 -21.11
C THR A 403 -0.14 -3.43 -19.61
N VAL A 404 -0.69 -2.28 -19.22
CA VAL A 404 -0.97 -1.93 -17.82
C VAL A 404 -2.47 -1.94 -17.61
N LYS A 405 -3.00 -2.94 -16.89
CA LYS A 405 -4.42 -2.96 -16.51
C LYS A 405 -4.67 -2.39 -15.12
N ASN A 406 -3.66 -2.39 -14.26
CA ASN A 406 -3.79 -2.06 -12.85
C ASN A 406 -2.42 -1.76 -12.20
N LEU A 407 -2.42 -1.47 -10.90
CA LEU A 407 -1.21 -1.13 -10.15
C LEU A 407 -0.24 -2.31 -10.01
N GLN A 408 -0.74 -3.54 -9.91
CA GLN A 408 0.10 -4.74 -9.83
C GLN A 408 0.93 -4.91 -11.11
N ASP A 409 0.27 -4.80 -12.27
CA ASP A 409 0.93 -4.87 -13.57
C ASP A 409 2.06 -3.84 -13.63
N LEU A 410 1.78 -2.58 -13.30
CA LEU A 410 2.81 -1.53 -13.30
C LEU A 410 3.95 -1.85 -12.32
N THR A 411 3.64 -2.33 -11.12
CA THR A 411 4.64 -2.69 -10.11
C THR A 411 5.56 -3.80 -10.59
N TYR A 412 5.03 -4.83 -11.27
CA TYR A 412 5.83 -5.90 -11.85
C TYR A 412 6.65 -5.44 -13.04
N ILE A 413 6.06 -4.64 -13.92
CA ILE A 413 6.73 -4.08 -15.10
C ILE A 413 7.92 -3.21 -14.66
N LEU A 414 7.75 -2.36 -13.64
CA LEU A 414 8.82 -1.49 -13.13
C LEU A 414 10.04 -2.27 -12.63
N ARG A 415 9.89 -3.52 -12.17
CA ARG A 415 11.02 -4.34 -11.69
C ARG A 415 11.97 -4.76 -12.80
N GLU A 416 11.54 -4.70 -14.06
CA GLU A 416 12.36 -5.09 -15.21
C GLU A 416 13.33 -3.99 -15.65
N PHE A 417 13.08 -2.75 -15.21
CA PHE A 417 13.87 -1.59 -15.59
C PHE A 417 14.92 -1.23 -14.56
N LYS A 418 15.93 -0.50 -15.03
CA LYS A 418 17.04 0.04 -14.24
C LYS A 418 16.99 1.56 -14.22
N PRO A 419 17.60 2.20 -13.20
CA PRO A 419 17.76 3.64 -13.20
C PRO A 419 18.42 4.13 -14.49
N ASN A 420 17.92 5.24 -15.02
CA ASN A 420 18.27 5.86 -16.31
C ASN A 420 17.67 5.23 -17.57
N ASP A 421 16.92 4.13 -17.47
CA ASP A 421 16.18 3.62 -18.62
C ASP A 421 15.14 4.67 -19.08
N ILE A 422 15.01 4.82 -20.40
CA ILE A 422 14.00 5.66 -21.03
C ILE A 422 12.91 4.75 -21.56
N VAL A 423 11.70 4.91 -21.05
CA VAL A 423 10.57 4.06 -21.36
C VAL A 423 9.43 4.87 -21.98
N ASP A 424 8.77 4.28 -22.97
CA ASP A 424 7.53 4.84 -23.51
C ASP A 424 6.37 4.46 -22.57
N VAL A 425 5.64 5.47 -22.11
CA VAL A 425 4.44 5.33 -21.29
C VAL A 425 3.26 5.85 -22.09
N VAL A 426 2.27 4.99 -22.31
CA VAL A 426 1.06 5.34 -23.04
C VAL A 426 -0.07 5.53 -22.04
N VAL A 427 -0.72 6.69 -22.10
CA VAL A 427 -1.85 7.04 -21.23
C VAL A 427 -3.06 7.47 -22.05
N LEU A 428 -4.26 7.29 -21.49
CA LEU A 428 -5.48 7.92 -21.96
C LEU A 428 -5.74 9.19 -21.15
N ARG A 429 -5.82 10.33 -21.85
CA ARG A 429 -6.23 11.62 -21.29
C ARG A 429 -7.38 12.16 -22.14
N ASP A 430 -8.52 12.45 -21.50
CA ASP A 430 -9.74 12.89 -22.18
C ASP A 430 -10.16 11.99 -23.36
N GLY A 431 -9.92 10.68 -23.21
CA GLY A 431 -10.24 9.67 -24.22
C GLY A 431 -9.23 9.55 -25.38
N LYS A 432 -8.16 10.35 -25.40
CA LYS A 432 -7.09 10.28 -26.41
C LYS A 432 -5.85 9.58 -25.88
N GLU A 433 -5.22 8.75 -26.70
CA GLU A 433 -3.93 8.14 -26.39
C GLU A 433 -2.81 9.17 -26.55
N LEU A 434 -2.00 9.32 -25.49
CA LEU A 434 -0.79 10.14 -25.46
C LEU A 434 0.39 9.25 -25.10
N VAL A 435 1.54 9.49 -25.75
CA VAL A 435 2.79 8.77 -25.50
C VAL A 435 3.80 9.71 -24.86
N PHE A 436 4.34 9.31 -23.72
CA PHE A 436 5.33 10.04 -22.96
C PHE A 436 6.63 9.25 -22.87
N LYS A 437 7.76 9.88 -23.17
CA LYS A 437 9.09 9.32 -22.93
C LYS A 437 9.54 9.66 -21.52
N VAL A 438 9.67 8.65 -20.67
CA VAL A 438 9.95 8.84 -19.25
C VAL A 438 11.32 8.27 -18.92
N LYS A 439 12.22 9.10 -18.39
CA LYS A 439 13.52 8.65 -17.89
C LYS A 439 13.40 8.25 -16.42
N LEU A 440 13.46 6.96 -16.15
CA LEU A 440 13.35 6.42 -14.80
C LEU A 440 14.59 6.78 -13.97
N VAL A 441 14.39 6.98 -12.66
CA VAL A 441 15.47 7.29 -11.72
C VAL A 441 15.54 6.23 -10.64
N SER A 442 16.62 6.19 -9.86
CA SER A 442 16.69 5.30 -8.70
C SER A 442 15.56 5.61 -7.74
N ARG A 443 14.99 4.54 -7.18
CA ARG A 443 14.17 4.64 -5.98
C ARG A 443 15.03 4.98 -4.76
#